data_AF-K1T2I7-F1
#
_entry.id   AF-K1T2I7-F1
#
_cell.length_a   1.000
_cell.length_b   1.000
_cell.length_c   1.000
_cell.angle_alpha   90.00
_cell.angle_beta   90.00
_cell.angle_gamma   90.00
#
_symmetry.space_group_name_H-M   'P 1'
#
loop_
_entity.id
_entity.type
_entity.pdbx_description
1 polymer ?
#
loop_
_entity_poly.entity_id
_entity_poly.type
_entity_poly.pdbx_seq_one_letter_code
_entity_poly.pdbx_strand_id
1 'polypeptide(L)'
;TVTLTGYDLEVGMITSADADVKENGSIILNAKILCDILRNLPEDRVSFEADERLSCKIKSGEAEFTLVGTSSAEYPELPSVNGGFPRCYRQRNIKGYDKKNNFLRQPKTTQK
;
A
#
# COMPACT_ATOMS: atom_id res chain seq x y z
N THR A 1 -1.80 -15.66 -3.41
CA THR A 1 -1.31 -14.49 -2.65
C THR A 1 -1.89 -13.24 -3.26
N VAL A 2 -2.22 -12.25 -2.44
CA VAL A 2 -2.73 -10.94 -2.88
C VAL A 2 -1.65 -9.89 -2.60
N THR A 3 -1.43 -8.99 -3.54
CA THR A 3 -0.46 -7.91 -3.42
C THR A 3 -1.20 -6.58 -3.28
N LEU A 4 -0.88 -5.82 -2.25
CA LEU A 4 -1.37 -4.46 -2.03
C LEU A 4 -0.25 -3.47 -2.30
N THR A 5 -0.56 -2.46 -3.10
CA THR A 5 0.35 -1.37 -3.44
C THR A 5 -0.27 -0.02 -3.09
N GLY A 6 0.47 0.80 -2.34
CA GLY A 6 0.12 2.20 -2.07
C GLY A 6 1.27 3.11 -2.44
N TYR A 7 1.04 4.13 -3.25
CA TYR A 7 2.07 5.03 -3.78
C TYR A 7 1.60 6.47 -3.68
N ASP A 8 2.40 7.31 -3.02
CA ASP A 8 2.14 8.75 -2.86
C ASP A 8 3.17 9.59 -3.62
N LEU A 9 3.60 9.10 -4.80
CA LEU A 9 4.63 9.67 -5.70
C LEU A 9 6.05 9.81 -5.13
N GLU A 10 6.20 9.90 -3.81
CA GLU A 10 7.48 9.94 -3.10
C GLU A 10 7.76 8.61 -2.38
N VAL A 11 6.71 7.97 -1.84
CA VAL A 11 6.81 6.75 -1.04
C VAL A 11 5.89 5.68 -1.59
N GLY A 12 6.46 4.51 -1.86
CA GLY A 12 5.72 3.30 -2.22
C GLY A 12 5.77 2.26 -1.13
N MET A 13 4.62 1.67 -0.84
CA MET A 13 4.47 0.52 0.03
C MET A 13 3.91 -0.64 -0.77
N ILE A 14 4.60 -1.77 -0.72
CA ILE A 14 4.15 -3.03 -1.32
C ILE A 14 4.07 -4.05 -0.19
N THR A 15 2.97 -4.77 -0.09
CA THR A 15 2.81 -5.86 0.87
C THR A 15 2.08 -7.01 0.19
N SER A 16 2.57 -8.21 0.41
CA SER A 16 1.93 -9.45 -0.03
C SER A 16 1.32 -10.16 1.17
N ALA A 17 0.08 -10.63 1.02
CA ALA A 17 -0.60 -11.44 2.01
C ALA A 17 -1.03 -12.78 1.40
N ASP A 18 -1.09 -13.81 2.23
CA ASP A 18 -1.67 -15.09 1.84
C ASP A 18 -3.20 -14.97 1.76
N ALA A 19 -3.75 -15.38 0.63
CA ALA A 19 -5.17 -15.32 0.34
C ALA A 19 -5.53 -16.39 -0.68
N ASP A 20 -6.74 -16.93 -0.55
CA ASP A 20 -7.34 -17.87 -1.48
C ASP A 20 -7.89 -17.12 -2.70
N VAL A 21 -7.15 -17.19 -3.82
CA VAL A 21 -7.50 -16.46 -5.05
C VAL A 21 -8.23 -17.40 -5.98
N LYS A 22 -9.54 -17.20 -6.13
CA LYS A 22 -10.36 -17.95 -7.09
C LYS A 22 -10.18 -17.45 -8.51
N GLU A 23 -10.10 -16.14 -8.68
CA GLU A 23 -9.97 -15.47 -9.96
C GLU A 23 -8.93 -14.36 -9.87
N ASN A 24 -8.05 -14.29 -10.86
CA ASN A 24 -7.02 -13.26 -10.91
C ASN A 24 -7.61 -11.97 -11.46
N GLY A 25 -7.28 -10.85 -10.83
CA GLY A 25 -7.75 -9.54 -11.25
C GLY A 25 -6.93 -8.43 -10.60
N SER A 26 -7.19 -7.20 -11.03
CA SER A 26 -6.56 -6.02 -10.45
C SER A 26 -7.51 -4.83 -10.55
N ILE A 27 -7.58 -4.06 -9.48
CA ILE A 27 -8.48 -2.90 -9.36
C ILE A 27 -7.85 -1.89 -8.42
N ILE A 28 -8.06 -0.60 -8.71
CA ILE A 28 -7.67 0.50 -7.83
C ILE A 28 -8.87 0.87 -6.98
N LEU A 29 -8.67 0.96 -5.67
CA LEU A 29 -9.70 1.33 -4.72
C LEU A 29 -9.22 2.51 -3.88
N ASN A 30 -10.16 3.33 -3.41
CA ASN A 30 -9.83 4.40 -2.47
C ASN A 30 -9.36 3.78 -1.15
N ALA A 31 -8.07 3.93 -0.84
CA ALA A 31 -7.47 3.32 0.34
C ALA A 31 -8.14 3.76 1.65
N LYS A 32 -8.58 5.03 1.75
CA LYS A 32 -9.26 5.54 2.95
C LYS A 32 -10.59 4.83 3.18
N ILE A 33 -11.43 4.74 2.14
CA ILE A 33 -12.73 4.08 2.24
C ILE A 33 -12.55 2.58 2.48
N LEU A 34 -11.60 1.94 1.79
CA LEU A 34 -11.26 0.54 2.01
C LEU A 34 -10.85 0.28 3.47
N CYS A 35 -9.96 1.12 4.02
CA CYS A 35 -9.52 0.99 5.41
C CYS A 35 -10.67 1.20 6.41
N ASP A 36 -11.56 2.15 6.13
CA ASP A 36 -12.73 2.40 6.97
C ASP A 36 -13.69 1.21 6.91
N ILE A 37 -13.93 0.61 5.74
CA ILE A 37 -14.73 -0.61 5.62
C ILE A 37 -14.10 -1.73 6.43
N LEU A 38 -12.81 -2.02 6.19
CA LEU A 38 -12.07 -3.10 6.86
C LEU A 38 -12.09 -2.96 8.39
N ARG A 39 -12.04 -1.73 8.92
CA ARG A 39 -12.14 -1.48 10.36
C ARG A 39 -13.53 -1.71 10.95
N ASN A 40 -14.57 -1.62 10.13
CA ASN A 40 -15.96 -1.81 10.54
C ASN A 40 -16.46 -3.24 10.27
N LEU A 41 -15.63 -4.13 9.72
CA LEU A 41 -16.04 -5.51 9.48
C LEU A 41 -16.14 -6.27 10.81
N PRO A 42 -17.25 -7.01 11.04
CA PRO A 42 -17.47 -7.73 12.28
C PRO A 42 -16.70 -9.07 12.34
N GLU A 43 -16.30 -9.63 11.20
CA GLU A 43 -15.59 -10.91 11.12
C GLU A 43 -14.16 -10.79 10.59
N ASP A 44 -13.34 -11.77 10.93
CA ASP A 44 -11.95 -11.89 10.48
C ASP A 44 -11.82 -12.35 9.01
N ARG A 45 -12.89 -12.90 8.43
CA ARG A 45 -12.92 -13.36 7.04
C ARG A 45 -13.62 -12.33 6.15
N VAL A 46 -12.91 -11.95 5.09
CA VAL A 46 -13.38 -10.96 4.12
C VAL A 46 -13.23 -11.55 2.72
N SER A 47 -14.29 -11.48 1.93
CA SER A 47 -14.25 -11.80 0.50
C SER A 47 -14.29 -10.53 -0.32
N PHE A 48 -13.48 -10.51 -1.38
CA PHE A 48 -13.42 -9.44 -2.35
C PHE A 48 -13.81 -10.01 -3.71
N GLU A 49 -14.73 -9.33 -4.38
CA GLU A 49 -15.21 -9.71 -5.71
C GLU A 49 -15.25 -8.45 -6.57
N ALA A 50 -14.56 -8.45 -7.71
CA ALA A 50 -14.52 -7.32 -8.63
C ALA A 50 -15.26 -7.67 -9.91
N ASP A 51 -16.27 -6.88 -10.26
CA ASP A 51 -17.03 -7.02 -11.51
C ASP A 51 -16.32 -6.30 -12.67
N GLU A 52 -16.66 -6.66 -13.92
CA GLU A 52 -16.17 -6.00 -15.16
C GLU A 52 -16.45 -4.50 -15.22
N ARG A 53 -17.43 -4.03 -14.43
CA ARG A 53 -17.77 -2.60 -14.29
C ARG A 53 -16.87 -1.84 -13.32
N LEU A 54 -15.77 -2.45 -12.87
CA LEU A 54 -14.86 -1.90 -11.86
C LEU A 54 -15.56 -1.66 -10.51
N SER A 55 -16.58 -2.46 -10.20
CA SER A 55 -17.25 -2.44 -8.90
C SER A 55 -16.69 -3.57 -8.04
N CYS A 56 -16.09 -3.23 -6.89
CA CYS A 56 -15.60 -4.19 -5.91
C CYS A 56 -16.62 -4.38 -4.80
N LYS A 57 -17.15 -5.60 -4.68
CA LYS A 57 -17.98 -6.04 -3.55
C LYS A 57 -17.07 -6.65 -2.49
N ILE A 58 -17.27 -6.19 -1.26
CA ILE A 58 -16.55 -6.63 -0.07
C ILE A 58 -17.60 -7.23 0.86
N LYS A 59 -17.50 -8.53 1.17
CA LYS A 59 -18.43 -9.20 2.09
C LYS A 59 -17.71 -9.78 3.30
N SER A 60 -18.35 -9.70 4.45
CA SER A 60 -17.87 -10.28 5.70
C SER A 60 -19.05 -10.64 6.58
N GLY A 61 -19.34 -11.94 6.72
CA GLY A 61 -20.53 -12.44 7.41
C GLY A 61 -21.82 -11.84 6.82
N GLU A 62 -22.58 -11.12 7.65
CA GLU A 62 -23.81 -10.41 7.27
C GLU A 62 -23.58 -9.01 6.67
N ALA A 63 -22.34 -8.49 6.69
CA ALA A 63 -22.03 -7.18 6.16
C ALA A 63 -21.62 -7.26 4.68
N GLU A 64 -22.22 -6.40 3.85
CA GLU A 64 -21.90 -6.26 2.43
C GLU A 64 -21.67 -4.80 2.08
N PHE A 65 -20.51 -4.52 1.47
CA PHE A 65 -20.13 -3.19 0.99
C PHE A 65 -19.81 -3.26 -0.49
N THR A 66 -20.20 -2.23 -1.24
CA THR A 66 -19.82 -2.08 -2.65
C THR A 66 -19.04 -0.79 -2.81
N LEU A 67 -17.83 -0.90 -3.37
CA LEU A 67 -16.96 0.22 -3.68
C LEU A 67 -16.73 0.30 -5.18
N VAL A 68 -16.91 1.48 -5.76
CA VAL A 68 -16.52 1.72 -7.14
C VAL A 68 -15.03 1.98 -7.17
N GLY A 69 -14.32 1.18 -7.96
CA GLY A 69 -12.90 1.30 -8.21
C GLY A 69 -12.59 1.89 -9.58
N THR A 70 -11.31 1.85 -9.91
CA THR A 70 -10.76 2.31 -11.18
C THR A 70 -9.87 1.23 -11.77
N SER A 71 -9.62 1.31 -13.09
CA SER A 71 -8.80 0.33 -13.78
C SER A 71 -7.36 0.38 -13.25
N SER A 72 -6.79 -0.78 -12.97
CA SER A 72 -5.39 -0.92 -12.55
C SER A 72 -4.38 -0.36 -13.56
N ALA A 73 -4.76 -0.26 -14.83
CA ALA A 73 -3.93 0.31 -15.89
C ALA A 73 -3.60 1.81 -15.68
N GLU A 74 -4.40 2.50 -14.85
CA GLU A 74 -4.18 3.92 -14.53
C GLU A 74 -3.21 4.10 -13.35
N TYR A 75 -2.88 3.01 -12.64
CA TYR A 75 -1.96 3.08 -11.50
C TYR A 75 -0.52 3.27 -12.00
N PRO A 76 0.24 4.22 -11.43
CA PRO A 76 1.61 4.45 -11.86
C PRO A 76 2.49 3.22 -11.63
N GLU A 77 3.41 2.97 -12.56
CA GLU A 77 4.45 1.96 -12.35
C GLU A 77 5.32 2.38 -11.17
N LEU A 78 5.45 1.47 -10.20
CA LEU A 78 6.32 1.68 -9.06
C LEU A 78 7.78 1.69 -9.53
N PRO A 79 8.59 2.67 -9.11
CA PRO A 79 9.99 2.71 -9.48
C PRO A 79 10.69 1.45 -8.98
N SER A 80 11.34 0.72 -9.88
CA SER A 80 12.18 -0.41 -9.50
C SER A 80 13.48 0.10 -8.87
N VAL A 81 13.80 -0.39 -7.68
CA VAL A 81 15.03 -0.01 -6.98
C VAL A 81 16.20 -0.79 -7.60
N ASN A 82 16.72 -0.32 -8.74
CA ASN A 82 17.90 -0.87 -9.39
C ASN A 82 19.14 -0.12 -8.92
N GLY A 83 19.76 -0.61 -7.84
CA GLY A 83 21.07 -0.13 -7.40
C GLY A 83 21.12 0.26 -5.92
N GLY A 84 22.02 -0.38 -5.19
CA GLY A 84 22.29 -0.13 -3.78
C GLY A 84 22.78 -1.40 -3.10
N PHE A 85 23.70 -1.27 -2.14
CA PHE A 85 24.05 -2.39 -1.28
C PHE A 85 22.91 -2.61 -0.29
N PRO A 86 22.20 -3.76 -0.29
CA PRO A 86 21.13 -4.01 0.66
C PRO A 86 21.72 -3.99 2.07
N ARG A 87 21.30 -3.00 2.87
CA ARG A 87 21.70 -2.89 4.27
C ARG A 87 20.57 -3.43 5.14
N CYS A 88 20.72 -4.67 5.57
CA CYS A 88 19.80 -5.30 6.52
C CYS A 88 20.08 -4.77 7.93
N TYR A 89 19.31 -3.78 8.38
CA TYR A 89 19.37 -3.32 9.76
C TYR A 89 18.37 -4.10 10.61
N ARG A 90 18.81 -4.59 11.77
CA ARG A 90 17.91 -5.13 12.80
C ARG A 90 16.96 -3.99 13.22
N GLN A 91 15.64 -4.20 13.21
CA GLN A 91 14.61 -3.17 13.45
C GLN A 91 14.78 -2.39 14.77
N ARG A 92 15.43 -2.99 15.77
CA ARG A 92 15.84 -2.32 17.03
C ARG A 92 16.84 -1.18 16.84
N ASN A 93 17.62 -1.19 15.75
CA ASN A 93 18.71 -0.25 15.48
C ASN A 93 18.26 0.96 14.65
N ILE A 94 17.12 0.91 13.96
CA ILE A 94 16.63 2.02 13.11
C ILE A 94 16.16 3.21 13.96
N LYS A 95 15.55 2.95 15.12
CA LYS A 95 15.06 4.01 16.04
C LYS A 95 16.16 4.92 16.59
N GLY A 96 17.43 4.52 16.51
CA GLY A 96 18.58 5.29 17.01
C GLY A 96 19.18 6.28 16.02
N TYR A 97 18.91 6.13 14.72
CA TYR A 97 19.59 6.90 13.67
C TYR A 97 18.92 8.25 13.38
N ASP A 98 17.59 8.33 13.48
CA ASP A 98 16.83 9.55 13.16
C ASP A 98 17.15 10.71 14.12
N LYS A 99 17.41 10.41 15.40
CA LYS A 99 17.71 11.43 16.40
C LYS A 99 19.08 12.10 16.25
N LYS A 100 20.04 11.49 15.55
CA LYS A 100 21.42 12.02 15.42
C LYS A 100 21.71 12.68 14.07
N ASN A 101 20.90 12.41 13.03
CA ASN A 101 21.20 12.85 11.66
C ASN A 101 20.53 14.16 11.22
N ASN A 102 19.81 14.87 12.11
CA ASN A 102 19.39 16.26 11.83
C ASN A 102 20.52 17.29 12.06
N PHE A 103 21.73 16.86 12.46
CA PHE A 103 22.85 17.76 12.79
C PHE A 103 23.79 18.05 11.61
N LEU A 104 23.65 17.36 10.46
CA LEU A 104 24.55 17.52 9.30
C LEU A 104 23.92 18.31 8.13
N ARG A 105 23.05 19.29 8.42
CA ARG A 105 22.75 20.33 7.43
C ARG A 105 23.92 21.32 7.41
N GLN A 106 24.85 21.16 6.47
CA GLN A 106 25.84 22.20 6.20
C GLN A 106 25.10 23.48 5.72
N PRO A 107 25.47 24.68 6.20
CA PRO A 107 24.86 25.93 5.76
C PRO A 107 25.17 26.17 4.28
N LYS A 108 24.15 26.60 3.52
CA LYS A 108 24.26 27.00 2.12
C LYS A 108 25.27 28.15 1.99
N THR A 109 26.36 27.94 1.26
CA THR A 109 27.22 29.04 0.82
C THR A 109 26.59 29.70 -0.41
N THR A 110 26.07 30.91 -0.21
CA THR A 110 25.71 31.87 -1.26
C THR A 110 26.94 32.14 -2.13
N GLN A 111 26.92 31.78 -3.41
CA GLN A 111 27.88 32.30 -4.39
C GLN A 111 27.42 33.69 -4.83
N LYS A 112 28.38 34.60 -4.86
CA LYS A 112 28.29 36.00 -5.26
C LYS A 112 28.64 36.14 -6.73
#